data_AF-A0AAN7JZC8-F1
#
_entry.id   AF-A0AAN7JZC8-F1
#
_cell.length_a   1.000
_cell.length_b   1.000
_cell.length_c   1.000
_cell.angle_alpha   90.00
_cell.angle_beta   90.00
_cell.angle_gamma   90.00
#
_symmetry.space_group_name_H-M   'P 1'
#
loop_
_entity.id
_entity.type
_entity.pdbx_description
1 polymer ?
#
loop_
_entity_poly.entity_id
_entity_poly.type
_entity_poly.pdbx_seq_one_letter_code
_entity_poly.pdbx_strand_id
1 'polypeptide(L)'
;MAQGFLKSADVGHDYFMELVWGFFFQDIEKDMYGNISCCKMHDLMHDLAKKEAGSNFAVVDNSNTAKYNHGEVLHVSIFKDEVSKWVGETHNRARSLFCFEDVNKNWIKVILRNFRNTHVLWLIRGIYIDVVSKEIGKLNHLRSLNLSRNNFKALPPSINKLCNLETLNLEYCDSLIELSKGLQS
;
A
#
# COMPACT_ATOMS: atom_id res chain seq x y z
N MET A 1 -1.19 -12.05 3.65
CA MET A 1 -2.19 -11.83 4.71
C MET A 1 -3.28 -10.88 4.24
N ALA A 2 -2.96 -9.62 3.94
CA ALA A 2 -3.96 -8.57 3.77
C ALA A 2 -4.91 -8.68 2.54
N GLN A 3 -4.63 -9.56 1.57
CA GLN A 3 -5.56 -9.88 0.47
C GLN A 3 -6.30 -11.21 0.67
N GLY A 4 -6.12 -11.87 1.83
CA GLY A 4 -6.74 -13.17 2.15
C GLY A 4 -5.97 -14.40 1.67
N PHE A 5 -4.82 -14.24 1.01
CA PHE A 5 -4.01 -15.37 0.50
C PHE A 5 -3.27 -16.17 1.57
N LEU A 6 -3.04 -15.60 2.76
CA LEU A 6 -2.19 -16.21 3.80
C LEU A 6 -2.87 -16.09 5.17
N LYS A 7 -2.73 -17.14 5.98
CA LYS A 7 -3.38 -17.28 7.30
C LYS A 7 -2.65 -16.57 8.44
N SER A 8 -1.31 -16.45 8.37
CA SER A 8 -0.50 -15.79 9.39
C SER A 8 0.78 -15.19 8.79
N ALA A 9 1.51 -14.41 9.60
CA ALA A 9 2.78 -13.81 9.21
C ALA A 9 3.87 -14.86 8.99
N ASP A 10 3.93 -15.87 9.86
CA ASP A 10 4.90 -16.96 9.77
C ASP A 10 4.74 -17.75 8.47
N VAL A 11 3.50 -18.11 8.11
CA VAL A 11 3.22 -18.79 6.84
C VAL A 11 3.61 -17.90 5.65
N GLY A 12 3.41 -16.59 5.76
CA GLY A 12 3.84 -15.64 4.72
C GLY A 12 5.37 -15.57 4.57
N HIS A 13 6.09 -15.67 5.69
CA HIS A 13 7.54 -15.72 5.70
C HIS A 13 8.07 -17.00 5.04
N ASP A 14 7.47 -18.16 5.33
CA ASP A 14 7.87 -19.42 4.73
C ASP A 14 7.74 -19.40 3.20
N TYR A 15 6.60 -18.95 2.67
CA TYR A 15 6.42 -18.78 1.23
C TYR A 15 7.40 -17.78 0.62
N PHE A 16 7.70 -16.68 1.33
CA PHE A 16 8.69 -15.72 0.85
C PHE A 16 10.08 -16.36 0.76
N MET A 17 10.48 -17.14 1.76
CA MET A 17 11.77 -17.84 1.76
C MET A 17 11.86 -18.91 0.68
N GLU A 18 10.77 -19.63 0.39
CA GLU A 18 10.70 -20.54 -0.76
C GLU A 18 10.98 -19.82 -2.08
N LEU A 19 10.41 -18.63 -2.28
CA LEU A 19 10.68 -17.82 -3.48
C LEU A 19 12.13 -17.34 -3.55
N VAL A 20 12.70 -16.94 -2.41
CA VAL A 20 14.12 -16.56 -2.32
C VAL A 20 15.03 -17.75 -2.68
N TRP A 21 14.77 -18.94 -2.13
CA TRP A 21 15.53 -20.15 -2.45
C TRP A 21 15.33 -20.65 -3.88
N GLY A 22 14.16 -20.38 -4.46
CA GLY A 22 13.87 -20.62 -5.87
C GLY A 22 14.50 -19.61 -6.83
N PHE A 23 15.34 -18.68 -6.34
CA PHE A 23 15.97 -17.61 -7.11
C PHE A 23 14.98 -16.67 -7.83
N PHE A 24 13.73 -16.58 -7.34
CA PHE A 24 12.77 -15.58 -7.85
C PHE A 24 13.23 -14.16 -7.49
N PHE A 25 13.87 -14.03 -6.33
CA PHE A 25 14.44 -12.80 -5.83
C PHE A 25 15.98 -12.86 -5.81
N GLN A 26 16.60 -11.73 -6.13
CA GLN A 26 18.05 -11.49 -6.16
C GLN A 26 18.40 -10.24 -5.35
N ASP A 27 19.69 -9.92 -5.24
CA ASP A 27 20.18 -8.75 -4.50
C ASP A 27 19.62 -8.67 -3.06
N ILE A 28 19.71 -9.79 -2.33
CA ILE A 28 19.21 -9.88 -0.96
C ILE A 28 20.06 -9.00 -0.04
N GLU A 29 19.46 -7.93 0.45
CA GLU A 29 20.03 -7.08 1.48
C GLU A 29 19.49 -7.49 2.84
N LYS A 30 20.35 -7.48 3.86
CA LYS A 30 19.99 -7.80 5.23
C LYS A 30 20.24 -6.62 6.14
N ASP A 31 19.37 -6.44 7.13
CA ASP A 31 19.60 -5.48 8.20
C ASP A 31 20.69 -5.96 9.18
N MET A 32 21.01 -5.12 10.17
CA MET A 32 21.99 -5.43 11.22
C MET A 32 21.63 -6.64 12.10
N TYR A 33 20.39 -7.13 12.02
CA TYR A 33 19.87 -8.29 12.74
C TYR A 33 19.82 -9.55 11.87
N GLY A 34 20.24 -9.46 10.61
CA GLY A 34 20.25 -10.57 9.65
C GLY A 34 18.90 -10.83 8.97
N ASN A 35 17.90 -9.98 9.19
CA ASN A 35 16.60 -10.08 8.50
C ASN A 35 16.73 -9.51 7.08
N ILE A 36 16.05 -10.13 6.12
CA ILE A 36 16.00 -9.61 4.75
C ILE A 36 15.23 -8.29 4.76
N SER A 37 15.90 -7.20 4.38
CA SER A 37 15.36 -5.84 4.38
C SER A 37 14.98 -5.35 2.97
N CYS A 38 15.67 -5.84 1.95
CA CYS A 38 15.40 -5.54 0.55
C CYS A 38 15.75 -6.73 -0.34
N CYS A 39 15.06 -6.84 -1.46
CA CYS A 39 15.36 -7.79 -2.53
C CYS A 39 14.81 -7.24 -3.85
N LYS A 40 15.34 -7.72 -4.98
CA LYS A 40 14.82 -7.40 -6.32
C LYS A 40 14.27 -8.65 -6.97
N MET A 41 13.18 -8.52 -7.70
CA MET A 41 12.73 -9.60 -8.58
C MET A 41 13.63 -9.64 -9.82
N HIS A 42 14.03 -10.84 -10.24
CA HIS A 42 14.79 -11.00 -11.48
C HIS A 42 13.94 -10.57 -12.70
N ASP A 43 14.53 -9.88 -13.69
CA ASP A 43 13.79 -9.30 -14.82
C ASP A 43 12.91 -10.32 -15.56
N LEU A 44 13.43 -11.52 -15.84
CA LEU A 44 12.66 -12.63 -16.44
C LEU A 44 11.43 -13.03 -15.60
N MET A 45 11.56 -13.06 -14.26
CA MET A 45 10.47 -13.43 -13.37
C MET A 45 9.44 -12.31 -13.28
N HIS A 46 9.90 -11.06 -13.34
CA HIS A 46 9.06 -9.89 -13.42
C HIS A 46 8.25 -9.85 -14.74
N ASP A 47 8.87 -10.15 -15.88
CA ASP A 47 8.18 -10.21 -17.17
C ASP A 47 7.17 -11.34 -17.22
N LEU A 48 7.51 -12.51 -16.66
CA LEU A 48 6.58 -13.61 -16.49
C LEU A 48 5.40 -13.21 -15.59
N ALA A 49 5.66 -12.61 -14.43
CA ALA A 49 4.62 -12.15 -13.52
C ALA A 49 3.70 -11.12 -14.18
N LYS A 50 4.24 -10.20 -14.97
CA LYS A 50 3.45 -9.24 -15.76
C LYS A 50 2.55 -9.93 -16.78
N LYS A 51 3.08 -10.92 -17.48
CA LYS A 51 2.33 -11.70 -18.48
C LYS A 51 1.16 -12.43 -17.83
N GLU A 52 1.40 -13.11 -16.71
CA GLU A 52 0.37 -13.87 -15.98
C GLU A 52 -0.65 -12.97 -15.28
N ALA A 53 -0.22 -11.79 -14.78
CA ALA A 53 -1.13 -10.84 -14.13
C ALA A 53 -2.14 -10.20 -15.10
N GLY A 54 -1.84 -10.17 -16.41
CA GLY A 54 -2.74 -9.62 -17.44
C GLY A 54 -3.10 -8.15 -17.19
N SER A 55 -4.40 -7.82 -17.30
CA SER A 55 -4.93 -6.46 -17.07
C SER A 55 -5.26 -6.14 -15.60
N ASN A 56 -4.95 -7.05 -14.65
CA ASN A 56 -5.34 -6.88 -13.25
C ASN A 56 -4.48 -5.88 -12.46
N PHE A 57 -3.41 -5.35 -13.05
CA PHE A 57 -2.53 -4.39 -12.39
C PHE A 57 -2.31 -3.13 -13.24
N ALA A 58 -2.03 -2.01 -12.57
CA ALA A 58 -1.58 -0.79 -13.20
C ALA A 58 -0.37 -0.22 -12.45
N VAL A 59 0.66 0.10 -13.22
CA VAL A 59 1.81 0.87 -12.74
C VAL A 59 1.73 2.26 -13.35
N VAL A 60 1.59 3.26 -12.49
CA VAL A 60 1.50 4.66 -12.88
C VAL A 60 2.88 5.27 -12.66
N ASP A 61 3.50 5.68 -13.75
CA ASP A 61 4.78 6.37 -13.79
C ASP A 61 4.80 7.33 -15.00
N ASN A 62 5.85 8.15 -15.14
CA ASN A 62 5.99 9.12 -16.24
C ASN A 62 5.97 8.50 -17.66
N SER A 63 6.11 7.18 -17.79
CA SER A 63 6.24 6.50 -19.09
C SER A 63 4.95 5.84 -19.59
N ASN A 64 3.98 5.55 -18.71
CA ASN A 64 2.88 4.62 -19.02
C ASN A 64 1.46 5.12 -18.68
N THR A 65 1.21 6.42 -18.85
CA THR A 65 -0.01 7.03 -18.29
C THR A 65 -1.30 6.89 -19.10
N ALA A 66 -1.34 6.14 -20.20
CA ALA A 66 -2.44 6.18 -21.18
C ALA A 66 -3.12 4.84 -21.53
N LYS A 67 -2.93 3.75 -20.77
CA LYS A 67 -3.29 2.40 -21.25
C LYS A 67 -4.11 1.51 -20.30
N TYR A 68 -4.68 2.03 -19.21
CA TYR A 68 -5.38 1.17 -18.26
C TYR A 68 -6.90 1.28 -18.39
N ASN A 69 -7.55 0.14 -18.54
CA ASN A 69 -8.99 0.04 -18.41
C ASN A 69 -9.32 0.09 -16.90
N HIS A 70 -9.59 1.28 -16.38
CA HIS A 70 -9.75 1.54 -14.95
C HIS A 70 -10.80 0.64 -14.26
N GLY A 71 -11.74 0.08 -15.01
CA GLY A 71 -12.76 -0.87 -14.55
C GLY A 71 -12.29 -2.31 -14.32
N GLU A 72 -11.07 -2.69 -14.68
CA GLU A 72 -10.55 -4.06 -14.51
C GLU A 72 -9.42 -4.18 -13.50
N VAL A 73 -8.75 -3.07 -13.20
CA VAL A 73 -7.54 -3.08 -12.38
C VAL A 73 -7.87 -3.40 -10.92
N LEU A 74 -7.18 -4.41 -10.40
CA LEU A 74 -7.26 -4.85 -9.00
C LEU A 74 -6.11 -4.28 -8.17
N HIS A 75 -4.94 -4.07 -8.76
CA HIS A 75 -3.73 -3.66 -8.05
C HIS A 75 -3.11 -2.42 -8.69
N VAL A 76 -3.04 -1.32 -7.95
CA VAL A 76 -2.51 -0.05 -8.45
C VAL A 76 -1.23 0.29 -7.69
N SER A 77 -0.17 0.63 -8.42
CA SER A 77 1.06 1.18 -7.88
C SER A 77 1.31 2.54 -8.51
N ILE A 78 1.46 3.58 -7.69
CA ILE A 78 1.68 4.96 -8.14
C ILE A 78 3.08 5.39 -7.76
N PHE A 79 3.82 5.83 -8.78
CA PHE A 79 5.14 6.42 -8.71
C PHE A 79 5.14 7.77 -9.44
N LYS A 80 5.68 8.81 -8.80
CA LYS A 80 6.05 10.12 -9.37
C LYS A 80 4.93 10.95 -10.04
N ASP A 81 4.67 12.14 -9.49
CA ASP A 81 3.86 13.31 -9.89
C ASP A 81 2.55 13.11 -10.69
N GLU A 82 1.97 11.91 -10.68
CA GLU A 82 0.89 11.54 -11.62
C GLU A 82 -0.36 10.99 -10.95
N VAL A 83 -0.50 11.20 -9.62
CA VAL A 83 -1.73 10.90 -8.87
C VAL A 83 -2.96 11.55 -9.54
N SER A 84 -2.79 12.75 -10.12
CA SER A 84 -3.83 13.49 -10.83
C SER A 84 -4.48 12.69 -11.96
N LYS A 85 -3.74 11.82 -12.66
CA LYS A 85 -4.24 11.02 -13.77
C LYS A 85 -5.14 9.86 -13.34
N TRP A 86 -5.07 9.47 -12.06
CA TRP A 86 -5.94 8.47 -11.46
C TRP A 86 -7.03 9.08 -10.57
N VAL A 87 -6.99 10.41 -10.41
CA VAL A 87 -7.94 11.16 -9.61
C VAL A 87 -9.02 11.72 -10.55
N GLY A 88 -10.04 10.90 -10.80
CA GLY A 88 -11.19 11.30 -11.61
C GLY A 88 -12.25 10.22 -11.72
N GLU A 89 -11.83 8.96 -11.60
CA GLU A 89 -12.70 7.80 -11.70
C GLU A 89 -12.78 7.04 -10.37
N THR A 90 -13.88 6.33 -10.15
CA THR A 90 -14.04 5.47 -8.97
C THR A 90 -13.51 4.08 -9.25
N HIS A 91 -12.52 3.64 -8.47
CA HIS A 91 -11.86 2.35 -8.64
C HIS A 91 -12.49 1.29 -7.74
N ASN A 92 -13.75 0.96 -8.03
CA ASN A 92 -14.56 0.08 -7.16
C ASN A 92 -14.06 -1.37 -7.11
N ARG A 93 -13.20 -1.79 -8.04
CA ARG A 93 -12.60 -3.13 -8.07
C ARG A 93 -11.18 -3.18 -7.52
N ALA A 94 -10.53 -2.03 -7.32
CA ALA A 94 -9.19 -1.99 -6.78
C ALA A 94 -9.18 -2.57 -5.35
N ARG A 95 -8.28 -3.52 -5.13
CA ARG A 95 -8.06 -4.24 -3.87
C ARG A 95 -6.77 -3.82 -3.19
N SER A 96 -5.79 -3.33 -3.94
CA SER A 96 -4.58 -2.74 -3.36
C SER A 96 -4.19 -1.45 -4.05
N LEU A 97 -3.75 -0.49 -3.25
CA LEU A 97 -3.10 0.71 -3.69
C LEU A 97 -1.76 0.86 -2.96
N PHE A 98 -0.70 0.98 -3.74
CA PHE A 98 0.63 1.33 -3.27
C PHE A 98 1.02 2.69 -3.82
N CYS A 99 1.25 3.65 -2.93
CA CYS A 99 1.72 4.97 -3.30
C CYS A 99 3.08 5.21 -2.64
N PHE A 100 4.10 5.35 -3.48
CA PHE A 100 5.50 5.52 -3.07
C PHE A 100 6.01 6.95 -3.29
N GLU A 101 5.09 7.91 -3.34
CA GLU A 101 5.31 9.29 -3.74
C GLU A 101 4.86 10.28 -2.67
N ASP A 102 5.32 11.53 -2.76
CA ASP A 102 4.91 12.64 -1.91
C ASP A 102 3.43 13.02 -2.11
N VAL A 103 2.55 12.30 -1.42
CA VAL A 103 1.11 12.60 -1.40
C VAL A 103 0.87 13.86 -0.57
N ASN A 104 0.44 14.95 -1.23
CA ASN A 104 -0.05 16.12 -0.51
C ASN A 104 -1.44 15.88 0.13
N LYS A 105 -1.85 16.75 1.05
CA LYS A 105 -3.12 16.64 1.80
C LYS A 105 -4.38 16.69 0.93
N ASN A 106 -4.31 17.22 -0.29
CA ASN A 106 -5.45 17.23 -1.18
C ASN A 106 -5.65 15.84 -1.80
N TRP A 107 -4.55 15.19 -2.19
CA TRP A 107 -4.58 13.87 -2.81
C TRP A 107 -5.02 12.77 -1.86
N ILE A 108 -4.65 12.81 -0.57
CA ILE A 108 -5.11 11.79 0.38
C ILE A 108 -6.64 11.72 0.44
N LYS A 109 -7.33 12.87 0.42
CA LYS A 109 -8.79 12.89 0.43
C LYS A 109 -9.38 12.25 -0.82
N VAL A 110 -8.74 12.44 -1.98
CA VAL A 110 -9.27 11.88 -3.22
C VAL A 110 -8.98 10.39 -3.34
N ILE A 111 -7.76 9.96 -2.97
CA ILE A 111 -7.41 8.54 -2.89
C ILE A 111 -8.42 7.79 -2.01
N LEU A 112 -8.70 8.30 -0.81
CA LEU A 112 -9.65 7.67 0.11
C LEU A 112 -11.10 7.64 -0.43
N ARG A 113 -11.45 8.54 -1.35
CA ARG A 113 -12.78 8.56 -2.00
C ARG A 113 -12.88 7.55 -3.13
N ASN A 114 -11.80 7.34 -3.89
CA ASN A 114 -11.80 6.52 -5.10
C ASN A 114 -11.53 5.03 -4.80
N PHE A 115 -10.83 4.72 -3.71
CA PHE A 115 -10.35 3.38 -3.36
C PHE A 115 -11.14 2.74 -2.21
N ARG A 116 -12.48 2.81 -2.22
CA ARG A 116 -13.33 2.40 -1.08
C ARG A 116 -13.35 0.90 -0.78
N ASN A 117 -13.09 0.07 -1.79
CA ASN A 117 -13.12 -1.40 -1.68
C ASN A 117 -11.73 -2.01 -1.50
N THR A 118 -10.73 -1.16 -1.26
CA THR A 118 -9.35 -1.56 -1.08
C THR A 118 -9.16 -2.31 0.23
N HIS A 119 -8.40 -3.41 0.15
CA HIS A 119 -7.97 -4.23 1.27
C HIS A 119 -6.57 -3.85 1.76
N VAL A 120 -5.72 -3.34 0.86
CA VAL A 120 -4.35 -2.93 1.16
C VAL A 120 -4.10 -1.50 0.70
N LEU A 121 -3.83 -0.59 1.63
CA LEU A 121 -3.53 0.80 1.33
C LEU A 121 -2.18 1.17 1.93
N TRP A 122 -1.20 1.43 1.07
CA TRP A 122 0.12 1.92 1.47
C TRP A 122 0.31 3.34 0.96
N LEU A 123 0.48 4.26 1.90
CA LEU A 123 0.76 5.68 1.66
C LEU A 123 2.05 6.01 2.42
N ILE A 124 3.19 5.73 1.78
CA ILE A 124 4.51 5.86 2.40
C ILE A 124 5.17 7.14 1.87
N ARG A 125 5.95 7.84 2.70
CA ARG A 125 6.66 9.07 2.30
C ARG A 125 5.73 10.21 1.88
N GLY A 126 4.61 10.43 2.56
CA GLY A 126 3.88 11.69 2.45
C GLY A 126 4.56 12.75 3.31
N ILE A 127 5.61 13.40 2.80
CA ILE A 127 6.33 14.49 3.51
C ILE A 127 5.37 15.60 4.00
N TYR A 128 4.18 15.68 3.39
CA TYR A 128 3.14 16.69 3.68
C TYR A 128 1.85 16.15 4.31
N ILE A 129 1.78 14.88 4.72
CA ILE A 129 0.63 14.39 5.49
C ILE A 129 0.86 14.80 6.95
N ASP A 130 0.41 16.00 7.32
CA ASP A 130 0.37 16.44 8.72
C ASP A 130 -0.94 16.05 9.42
N VAL A 131 -1.98 15.72 8.65
CA VAL A 131 -3.30 15.30 9.11
C VAL A 131 -3.82 14.17 8.22
N VAL A 132 -4.10 13.02 8.83
CA VAL A 132 -4.80 11.91 8.16
C VAL A 132 -6.30 12.23 8.11
N SER A 133 -6.88 12.22 6.90
CA SER A 133 -8.28 12.57 6.69
C SER A 133 -9.24 11.60 7.40
N LYS A 134 -10.31 12.14 8.01
CA LYS A 134 -11.38 11.34 8.63
C LYS A 134 -12.06 10.34 7.67
N GLU A 135 -11.95 10.57 6.37
CA GLU A 135 -12.46 9.69 5.31
C GLU A 135 -11.82 8.30 5.35
N ILE A 136 -10.66 8.13 6.00
CA ILE A 136 -10.01 6.83 6.17
C ILE A 136 -10.96 5.79 6.78
N GLY A 137 -11.80 6.21 7.73
CA GLY A 137 -12.79 5.33 8.38
C GLY A 137 -13.96 4.91 7.50
N LYS A 138 -13.96 5.23 6.20
CA LYS A 138 -14.91 4.70 5.20
C LYS A 138 -14.37 3.50 4.42
N LEU A 139 -13.11 3.13 4.62
CA LEU A 139 -12.48 1.98 3.96
C LEU A 139 -12.82 0.69 4.71
N ASN A 140 -14.10 0.28 4.64
CA ASN A 140 -14.63 -0.82 5.45
C ASN A 140 -13.99 -2.18 5.16
N HIS A 141 -13.38 -2.34 3.98
CA HIS A 141 -12.72 -3.59 3.57
C HIS A 141 -11.21 -3.61 3.86
N LEU A 142 -10.67 -2.53 4.43
CA LEU A 142 -9.24 -2.39 4.64
C LEU A 142 -8.73 -3.36 5.70
N ARG A 143 -7.70 -4.13 5.33
CA ARG A 143 -7.01 -5.11 6.19
C ARG A 143 -5.58 -4.71 6.49
N SER A 144 -4.91 -4.02 5.56
CA SER A 144 -3.57 -3.49 5.79
C SER A 144 -3.51 -2.02 5.45
N LEU A 145 -3.05 -1.23 6.42
CA LEU A 145 -2.79 0.18 6.29
C LEU A 145 -1.33 0.46 6.64
N ASN A 146 -0.58 0.97 5.68
CA ASN A 146 0.78 1.44 5.90
C ASN A 146 0.81 2.96 5.76
N LEU A 147 1.09 3.64 6.87
CA LEU A 147 1.31 5.07 6.97
C LEU A 147 2.72 5.39 7.49
N SER A 148 3.66 4.44 7.38
CA SER A 148 5.04 4.65 7.81
C SER A 148 5.70 5.83 7.08
N ARG A 149 6.71 6.44 7.73
CA ARG A 149 7.50 7.55 7.17
C ARG A 149 6.64 8.75 6.77
N ASN A 150 5.63 9.09 7.58
CA ASN A 150 4.81 10.29 7.44
C ASN A 150 4.95 11.21 8.65
N ASN A 151 4.54 12.47 8.50
CA ASN A 151 4.78 13.51 9.50
C ASN A 151 3.50 14.05 10.18
N PHE A 152 2.54 13.17 10.49
CA PHE A 152 1.29 13.55 11.17
C PHE A 152 1.41 13.43 12.68
N LYS A 153 0.65 14.28 13.40
CA LYS A 153 0.68 14.33 14.87
C LYS A 153 -0.27 13.34 15.55
N ALA A 154 -1.37 13.00 14.89
CA ALA A 154 -2.38 12.11 15.42
C ALA A 154 -3.15 11.38 14.32
N LEU A 155 -3.66 10.19 14.63
CA LEU A 155 -4.63 9.49 13.80
C LEU A 155 -6.05 10.02 14.08
N PRO A 156 -6.91 10.19 13.06
CA PRO A 156 -8.29 10.64 13.26
C PRO A 156 -9.08 9.58 14.05
N PRO A 157 -10.04 9.97 14.91
CA PRO A 157 -10.87 9.03 15.65
C PRO A 157 -11.64 8.03 14.77
N SER A 158 -11.85 8.36 13.49
CA SER A 158 -12.49 7.47 12.52
C SER A 158 -11.65 6.26 12.13
N ILE A 159 -10.36 6.22 12.46
CA ILE A 159 -9.52 5.03 12.26
C ILE A 159 -10.10 3.81 13.01
N ASN A 160 -10.78 4.05 14.14
CA ASN A 160 -11.47 3.01 14.92
C ASN A 160 -12.65 2.36 14.19
N LYS A 161 -13.08 2.92 13.04
CA LYS A 161 -14.14 2.32 12.21
C LYS A 161 -13.61 1.24 11.26
N LEU A 162 -12.30 1.08 11.15
CA LEU A 162 -11.66 0.06 10.32
C LEU A 162 -11.72 -1.32 11.02
N CYS A 163 -12.91 -1.88 11.14
CA CYS A 163 -13.17 -3.11 11.90
C CYS A 163 -12.47 -4.35 11.33
N ASN A 164 -12.05 -4.33 10.06
CA ASN A 164 -11.36 -5.42 9.39
C ASN A 164 -9.83 -5.23 9.34
N LEU A 165 -9.29 -4.19 9.99
CA LEU A 165 -7.87 -3.88 9.93
C LEU A 165 -7.06 -4.93 10.72
N GLU A 166 -6.21 -5.66 10.02
CA GLU A 166 -5.32 -6.70 10.55
C GLU A 166 -3.90 -6.16 10.80
N THR A 167 -3.48 -5.15 10.02
CA THR A 167 -2.12 -4.59 10.10
C THR A 167 -2.13 -3.08 9.95
N LEU A 168 -1.52 -2.39 10.91
CA LEU A 168 -1.29 -0.95 10.89
C LEU A 168 0.22 -0.69 11.07
N ASN A 169 0.87 -0.17 10.03
CA ASN A 169 2.29 0.23 10.10
C ASN A 169 2.39 1.75 10.27
N LEU A 170 3.03 2.19 11.37
CA LEU A 170 3.31 3.58 11.74
C LEU A 170 4.80 3.82 12.00
N GLU A 171 5.68 2.94 11.53
CA GLU A 171 7.12 3.05 11.73
C GLU A 171 7.66 4.36 11.14
N TYR A 172 8.65 4.96 11.80
CA TYR A 172 9.29 6.20 11.38
C TYR A 172 8.30 7.39 11.22
N CYS A 173 7.25 7.42 12.03
CA CYS A 173 6.35 8.58 12.15
C CYS A 173 6.75 9.45 13.35
N ASP A 174 7.88 10.15 13.24
CA ASP A 174 8.56 10.79 14.37
C ASP A 174 7.76 11.90 15.06
N SER A 175 6.78 12.50 14.37
CA SER A 175 5.89 13.53 14.92
C SER A 175 4.61 12.98 15.55
N LEU A 176 4.38 11.66 15.52
CA LEU A 176 3.16 11.05 16.06
C LEU A 176 3.18 11.07 17.59
N ILE A 177 2.28 11.85 18.19
CA ILE A 177 2.20 12.03 19.64
C ILE A 177 0.99 11.28 20.21
N GLU A 178 -0.10 11.17 19.45
CA GLU A 178 -1.34 10.57 19.92
C GLU A 178 -1.84 9.48 18.95
N LEU A 179 -1.93 8.26 19.47
CA LEU A 179 -2.75 7.21 18.86
C LEU A 179 -4.22 7.50 19.20
N SER A 180 -5.13 7.24 18.27
CA SER A 180 -6.56 7.43 18.57
C SER A 180 -6.95 6.57 19.77
N LYS A 181 -7.75 7.10 20.71
CA LYS A 181 -8.10 6.42 21.97
C LYS A 181 -8.61 4.97 21.83
N GLY A 182 -9.22 4.61 20.71
CA GLY A 182 -9.70 3.23 20.47
C GLY A 182 -8.62 2.23 20.03
N LEU A 183 -7.40 2.69 19.73
CA LEU A 183 -6.23 1.85 19.42
C LEU A 183 -5.27 1.70 20.61
N GLN A 184 -5.49 2.45 21.68
CA GLN A 184 -4.77 2.31 22.95
C GLN A 184 -5.48 1.24 23.77
N SER A 185 -5.27 -0.03 23.42
CA SER A 185 -5.73 -1.18 24.21
C SER A 185 -4.87 -1.39 25.45
#